data_AF-A0A2G2W3H2-F1
#
_entry.id   AF-A0A2G2W3H2-F1
#
_cell.length_a   1.000
_cell.length_b   1.000
_cell.length_c   1.000
_cell.angle_alpha   90.00
_cell.angle_beta   90.00
_cell.angle_gamma   90.00
#
_symmetry.space_group_name_H-M   'P 1'
#
loop_
_entity.id
_entity.type
_entity.pdbx_description
1 polymer ?
#
loop_
_entity_poly.entity_id
_entity_poly.type
_entity_poly.pdbx_seq_one_letter_code
_entity_poly.pdbx_strand_id
1 'polypeptide(L)'
;MEELARFRDDIKAKVEVAVREGYKPKPDVFKWIEDVHELEKEWDSMQENIAAAKTLAYKWCPKCSLRSEVSAQAKNIQGQFCKLKEVGQNFGSNLVVENYRMKKVEHIPGPSIEGQPAATRNLNELLRFLEDDKVLIVIFALPRIIEVI
;
A
#
# COMPACT_ATOMS: atom_id res chain seq x y z
N MET A 1 14.10 -17.42 4.99
CA MET A 1 14.22 -16.50 3.84
C MET A 1 13.33 -16.89 2.69
N GLU A 2 13.40 -18.13 2.17
CA GLU A 2 12.56 -18.58 1.03
C GLU A 2 11.06 -18.27 1.17
N GLU A 3 10.48 -18.44 2.36
CA GLU A 3 9.07 -18.09 2.60
C GLU A 3 8.78 -16.60 2.38
N LEU A 4 9.66 -15.72 2.86
CA LEU A 4 9.50 -14.27 2.73
C LEU A 4 9.74 -13.82 1.29
N ALA A 5 10.70 -14.44 0.60
CA ALA A 5 10.95 -14.26 -0.83
C ALA A 5 9.70 -14.57 -1.66
N ARG A 6 9.13 -15.76 -1.44
CA ARG A 6 7.90 -16.20 -2.13
C ARG A 6 6.73 -15.28 -1.83
N PHE A 7 6.60 -14.83 -0.59
CA PHE A 7 5.53 -13.91 -0.20
C PHE A 7 5.68 -12.54 -0.86
N ARG A 8 6.91 -12.02 -0.94
CA ARG A 8 7.21 -10.81 -1.71
C ARG A 8 6.82 -10.97 -3.17
N ASP A 9 7.18 -12.09 -3.79
CA ASP A 9 6.89 -12.33 -5.21
C ASP A 9 5.38 -12.39 -5.48
N ASP A 10 4.60 -12.98 -4.57
CA ASP A 10 3.12 -12.97 -4.61
C ASP A 10 2.55 -11.55 -4.50
N ILE A 11 3.02 -10.75 -3.54
CA ILE A 11 2.61 -9.34 -3.41
C ILE A 11 2.97 -8.55 -4.66
N LYS A 12 4.18 -8.72 -5.18
CA LYS A 12 4.66 -8.05 -6.39
C LYS A 12 3.78 -8.38 -7.59
N ALA A 13 3.45 -9.66 -7.80
CA ALA A 13 2.56 -10.08 -8.88
C ALA A 13 1.17 -9.43 -8.76
N LYS A 14 0.58 -9.39 -7.56
CA LYS A 14 -0.72 -8.72 -7.30
C LYS A 14 -0.66 -7.23 -7.60
N VAL A 15 0.41 -6.56 -7.18
CA VAL A 15 0.63 -5.13 -7.45
C VAL A 15 0.76 -4.87 -8.96
N GLU A 16 1.49 -5.69 -9.70
CA GLU A 16 1.63 -5.57 -11.16
C GLU A 16 0.31 -5.75 -11.91
N VAL A 17 -0.57 -6.65 -11.44
CA VAL A 17 -1.94 -6.77 -11.98
C VAL A 17 -2.73 -5.50 -11.73
N ALA A 18 -2.78 -5.02 -10.49
CA ALA A 18 -3.52 -3.82 -10.12
C ALA A 18 -3.02 -2.56 -10.86
N VAL A 19 -1.71 -2.46 -11.11
CA VAL A 19 -1.14 -1.38 -11.92
C VAL A 19 -1.64 -1.40 -13.36
N ARG A 20 -1.78 -2.59 -13.96
CA ARG A 20 -2.36 -2.75 -15.32
C ARG A 20 -3.83 -2.35 -15.35
N GLU A 21 -4.55 -2.57 -14.27
CA GLU A 21 -5.94 -2.13 -14.07
C GLU A 21 -6.06 -0.62 -13.78
N GLY A 22 -4.94 0.08 -13.65
CA GLY A 22 -4.87 1.53 -13.50
C GLY A 22 -4.63 2.00 -12.07
N TYR A 23 -4.60 1.10 -11.07
CA TYR A 23 -4.33 1.46 -9.68
C TYR A 23 -2.86 1.87 -9.46
N LYS A 24 -2.61 2.62 -8.38
CA LYS A 24 -1.26 3.02 -7.98
C LYS A 24 -0.81 2.21 -6.76
N PRO A 25 0.40 1.62 -6.75
CA PRO A 25 0.92 0.94 -5.57
C PRO A 25 1.11 1.91 -4.41
N LYS A 26 0.88 1.45 -3.19
CA LYS A 26 1.22 2.24 -2.01
C LYS A 26 2.75 2.35 -1.87
N PRO A 27 3.28 3.53 -1.49
CA PRO A 27 4.71 3.70 -1.26
C PRO A 27 5.29 2.69 -0.25
N ASP A 28 4.54 2.39 0.82
CA ASP A 28 4.98 1.46 1.86
C ASP A 28 5.12 0.02 1.34
N VAL A 29 4.26 -0.39 0.40
CA VAL A 29 4.32 -1.72 -0.22
C VAL A 29 5.54 -1.80 -1.13
N PHE A 30 5.81 -0.76 -1.92
CA PHE A 30 6.98 -0.69 -2.78
C PHE A 30 8.27 -0.74 -1.95
N LYS A 31 8.36 0.09 -0.91
CA LYS A 31 9.50 0.11 0.00
C LYS A 31 9.70 -1.25 0.68
N TRP A 32 8.63 -1.89 1.12
CA TRP A 32 8.72 -3.22 1.74
C TRP A 32 9.28 -4.28 0.77
N ILE A 33 8.92 -4.23 -0.52
CA ILE A 33 9.48 -5.14 -1.53
C ILE A 33 11.00 -4.93 -1.67
N GLU A 34 11.46 -3.68 -1.66
CA GLU A 34 12.89 -3.34 -1.71
C GLU A 34 13.62 -3.81 -0.44
N ASP A 35 13.05 -3.54 0.74
CA ASP A 35 13.63 -3.94 2.04
C ASP A 35 13.76 -5.47 2.15
N VAL A 36 12.78 -6.25 1.66
CA VAL A 36 12.88 -7.72 1.60
C VAL A 36 13.99 -8.17 0.66
N HIS A 37 14.15 -7.52 -0.49
CA HIS A 37 15.20 -7.86 -1.44
C HIS A 37 16.60 -7.54 -0.91
N GLU A 38 16.76 -6.46 -0.14
CA GLU A 38 18.04 -6.14 0.50
C GLU A 38 18.37 -7.15 1.60
N LEU A 39 17.39 -7.56 2.42
CA LEU A 39 17.57 -8.59 3.44
C LEU A 39 18.00 -9.95 2.85
N GLU A 40 17.53 -10.29 1.65
CA GLU A 40 18.01 -11.48 0.93
C GLU A 40 19.49 -11.39 0.58
N LYS A 41 19.97 -10.25 0.07
CA LYS A 41 21.40 -10.07 -0.21
C LYS A 41 22.23 -10.15 1.06
N GLU A 42 21.78 -9.55 2.16
CA GLU A 42 22.45 -9.65 3.46
C GLU A 42 22.52 -11.10 3.95
N TRP A 43 21.44 -11.86 3.76
CA TRP A 43 21.39 -13.28 4.10
C TRP A 43 22.36 -14.11 3.27
N ASP A 44 22.40 -13.90 1.95
CA ASP A 44 23.30 -14.63 1.06
C ASP A 44 24.77 -14.33 1.40
N SER A 45 25.10 -13.05 1.63
CA SER A 45 26.43 -12.64 2.09
C SER A 45 26.80 -13.29 3.44
N MET A 46 25.86 -13.39 4.39
CA MET A 46 26.09 -14.09 5.66
C MET A 46 26.37 -15.58 5.43
N GLN A 47 25.64 -16.25 4.53
CA GLN A 47 25.88 -17.67 4.22
C GLN A 47 27.27 -17.89 3.61
N GLU A 48 27.72 -17.02 2.72
CA GLU A 48 29.08 -17.04 2.17
C GLU A 48 30.15 -16.88 3.26
N ASN A 49 29.96 -15.93 4.19
CA ASN A 49 30.86 -15.72 5.32
C ASN A 49 30.94 -16.95 6.24
N ILE A 50 29.79 -17.59 6.50
CA ILE A 50 29.73 -18.84 7.28
C ILE A 50 30.48 -19.95 6.55
N ALA A 51 30.32 -20.08 5.24
CA ALA A 51 31.02 -21.08 4.43
C ALA A 51 32.54 -20.84 4.46
N ALA A 52 33.00 -19.61 4.24
CA ALA A 52 34.41 -19.25 4.30
C ALA A 52 35.03 -19.52 5.69
N ALA A 53 34.31 -19.16 6.76
CA ALA A 53 34.75 -19.39 8.14
C ALA A 53 34.86 -20.89 8.48
N LYS A 54 33.97 -21.74 7.94
CA LYS A 54 34.04 -23.19 8.11
C LYS A 54 35.30 -23.77 7.45
N THR A 55 35.69 -23.28 6.28
CA THR A 55 36.87 -23.77 5.53
C THR A 55 38.20 -23.43 6.24
N LEU A 56 38.27 -22.27 6.92
CA LEU A 56 39.47 -21.81 7.64
C LEU A 56 39.70 -22.50 9.00
N ALA A 57 38.78 -23.35 9.46
CA ALA A 57 38.71 -23.83 10.84
C ALA A 57 39.79 -24.85 11.28
N TYR A 58 40.82 -25.14 10.46
CA TYR A 58 41.76 -26.26 10.67
C TYR A 58 43.09 -25.95 11.37
N LYS A 59 43.38 -24.73 11.91
CA LYS A 59 44.77 -24.44 12.35
C LYS A 59 45.06 -23.87 13.75
N TRP A 60 44.24 -23.05 14.40
CA TRP A 60 44.43 -22.65 15.81
C TRP A 60 43.18 -21.83 16.23
N CYS A 61 43.12 -21.24 17.43
CA CYS A 61 41.94 -20.54 17.96
C CYS A 61 41.91 -19.00 17.75
N PRO A 62 41.54 -18.47 16.55
CA PRO A 62 40.98 -17.13 16.34
C PRO A 62 39.44 -17.08 16.40
N LYS A 63 38.78 -18.20 16.73
CA LYS A 63 37.34 -18.46 16.47
C LYS A 63 36.33 -17.69 17.34
N CYS A 64 36.74 -16.93 18.35
CA CYS A 64 35.77 -16.27 19.24
C CYS A 64 35.15 -15.00 18.63
N SER A 65 35.96 -14.14 18.01
CA SER A 65 35.49 -12.87 17.41
C SER A 65 34.61 -13.13 16.18
N LEU A 66 35.09 -13.93 15.23
CA LEU A 66 34.35 -14.29 14.01
C LEU A 66 33.02 -15.00 14.31
N ARG A 67 32.99 -15.91 15.28
CA ARG A 67 31.75 -16.57 15.71
C ARG A 67 30.79 -15.59 16.37
N SER A 68 31.30 -14.60 17.11
CA SER A 68 30.48 -13.56 17.72
C SER A 68 29.90 -12.59 16.68
N GLU A 69 30.66 -12.24 15.65
CA GLU A 69 30.23 -11.40 14.53
C GLU A 69 29.12 -12.07 13.71
N VAL A 70 29.31 -13.33 13.30
CA VAL A 70 28.29 -14.12 12.61
C VAL A 70 27.02 -14.26 13.45
N SER A 71 27.17 -14.45 14.77
CA SER A 71 26.03 -14.52 15.70
C SER A 71 25.27 -13.19 15.79
N ALA A 72 25.99 -12.07 15.85
CA ALA A 72 25.39 -10.74 15.85
C ALA A 72 24.66 -10.46 14.53
N GLN A 73 25.26 -10.79 13.39
CA GLN A 73 24.66 -10.66 12.07
C GLN A 73 23.39 -11.52 11.94
N ALA A 74 23.43 -12.78 12.39
CA ALA A 74 22.28 -13.67 12.37
C ALA A 74 21.11 -13.14 13.21
N LYS A 75 21.39 -12.56 14.39
CA LYS A 75 20.37 -11.92 15.22
C LYS A 75 19.76 -10.70 14.54
N ASN A 76 20.58 -9.86 13.89
CA ASN A 76 20.09 -8.70 13.15
C ASN A 76 19.15 -9.13 12.01
N ILE A 77 19.60 -10.07 11.17
CA ILE A 77 18.81 -10.59 10.05
C ILE A 77 17.51 -11.23 10.55
N GLN A 78 17.56 -12.01 11.62
CA GLN A 78 16.36 -12.61 12.21
C GLN A 78 15.37 -11.52 12.69
N GLY A 79 15.88 -10.47 13.34
CA GLY A 79 15.06 -9.35 13.78
C GLY A 79 14.38 -8.60 12.62
N GLN A 80 15.13 -8.34 11.55
CA GLN A 80 14.59 -7.72 10.34
C GLN A 80 13.57 -8.62 9.63
N PHE A 81 13.87 -9.92 9.53
CA PHE A 81 12.97 -10.92 8.96
C PHE A 81 11.62 -10.93 9.67
N CYS A 82 11.61 -10.98 11.01
CA CYS A 82 10.37 -10.98 11.78
C CYS A 82 9.55 -9.70 11.53
N LYS A 83 10.20 -8.52 11.54
CA LYS A 83 9.55 -7.23 11.27
C LYS A 83 8.96 -7.17 9.87
N LEU A 84 9.71 -7.57 8.85
CA LEU A 84 9.23 -7.56 7.47
C LEU A 84 8.10 -8.56 7.26
N LYS A 85 8.16 -9.74 7.89
CA LYS A 85 7.07 -10.71 7.85
C LYS A 85 5.79 -10.13 8.43
N GLU A 86 5.87 -9.46 9.57
CA GLU A 86 4.72 -8.80 10.21
C GLU A 86 4.16 -7.67 9.35
N VAL A 87 5.00 -6.76 8.87
CA VAL A 87 4.57 -5.64 7.99
C VAL A 87 3.89 -6.18 6.73
N GLY A 88 4.48 -7.19 6.08
CA GLY A 88 3.92 -7.79 4.89
C GLY A 88 2.55 -8.43 5.13
N GLN A 89 2.38 -9.12 6.26
CA GLN A 89 1.09 -9.69 6.66
C GLN A 89 0.04 -8.62 6.94
N ASN A 90 0.44 -7.50 7.55
CA ASN A 90 -0.44 -6.38 7.89
C ASN A 90 -0.99 -5.65 6.66
N PHE A 91 -0.37 -5.79 5.48
CA PHE A 91 -0.94 -5.22 4.26
C PHE A 91 -2.28 -5.86 3.89
N GLY A 92 -2.47 -7.17 4.12
CA GLY A 92 -3.67 -7.87 3.69
C GLY A 92 -4.00 -7.64 2.20
N SER A 93 -5.20 -7.15 1.91
CA SER A 93 -5.63 -6.76 0.55
C SER A 93 -5.27 -5.30 0.19
N ASN A 94 -4.73 -4.54 1.13
CA ASN A 94 -4.54 -3.09 1.04
C ASN A 94 -3.21 -2.72 0.35
N LEU A 95 -3.02 -3.19 -0.88
CA LEU A 95 -1.75 -3.08 -1.61
C LEU A 95 -1.63 -1.81 -2.47
N VAL A 96 -2.76 -1.27 -2.89
CA VAL A 96 -2.85 -0.20 -3.89
C VAL A 96 -3.85 0.86 -3.46
N VAL A 97 -3.80 2.01 -4.12
CA VAL A 97 -4.77 3.10 -4.01
C VAL A 97 -5.37 3.40 -5.37
N GLU A 98 -6.60 3.90 -5.37
CA GLU A 98 -7.24 4.39 -6.58
C GLU A 98 -6.41 5.50 -7.22
N ASN A 99 -6.13 5.33 -8.50
CA ASN A 99 -5.51 6.35 -9.31
C ASN A 99 -6.65 7.19 -9.91
N TYR A 100 -7.14 8.16 -9.14
CA TYR A 100 -8.11 9.14 -9.64
C TYR A 100 -7.46 10.00 -10.74
N ARG A 101 -7.39 9.46 -11.95
CA ARG A 101 -7.20 10.24 -13.16
C ARG A 101 -8.59 10.76 -13.52
N MET A 102 -8.94 11.94 -13.03
CA MET A 102 -10.09 12.67 -13.59
C MET A 102 -9.88 12.73 -15.10
N LYS A 103 -10.72 12.01 -15.87
CA LYS A 103 -10.81 12.26 -17.30
C LYS A 103 -11.18 13.72 -17.42
N LYS A 104 -10.35 14.51 -18.12
CA LYS A 104 -10.68 15.88 -18.48
C LYS A 104 -11.93 15.81 -19.35
N VAL A 105 -13.10 15.93 -18.73
CA VAL A 105 -14.37 16.09 -19.44
C VAL A 105 -14.40 17.52 -19.94
N GLU A 106 -14.59 17.67 -21.25
CA GLU A 106 -14.89 18.96 -21.83
C GLU A 106 -16.18 19.49 -21.16
N HIS A 107 -16.07 20.62 -20.47
CA HIS A 107 -17.24 21.31 -19.99
C HIS A 107 -17.96 21.90 -21.21
N ILE A 108 -19.09 21.32 -21.58
CA ILE A 108 -19.99 21.91 -22.56
C ILE A 108 -20.85 22.91 -21.80
N PRO A 109 -20.63 24.23 -21.94
CA PRO A 109 -21.46 25.22 -21.26
C PRO A 109 -22.90 25.09 -21.78
N GLY A 110 -23.81 24.68 -20.90
CA GLY A 110 -25.23 24.80 -21.14
C GLY A 110 -25.68 26.27 -21.07
N PRO A 111 -26.83 26.63 -21.65
CA PRO A 111 -27.38 27.97 -21.48
C PRO A 111 -27.52 28.29 -19.99
N SER A 112 -27.10 29.49 -19.60
CA SER A 112 -27.20 29.93 -18.20
C SER A 112 -28.65 29.86 -17.73
N ILE A 113 -28.86 29.21 -16.59
CA ILE A 113 -30.13 29.18 -15.87
C ILE A 113 -30.30 30.37 -14.94
N GLU A 114 -29.27 31.21 -14.81
CA GLU A 114 -29.29 32.42 -14.00
C GLU A 114 -30.33 33.41 -14.57
N GLY A 115 -31.29 33.82 -13.73
CA GLY A 115 -32.39 34.70 -14.13
C GLY A 115 -33.57 34.01 -14.83
N GLN A 116 -33.59 32.67 -14.96
CA GLN A 116 -34.76 31.96 -15.47
C GLN A 116 -35.81 31.77 -14.37
N PRO A 117 -37.00 32.41 -14.46
CA PRO A 117 -38.01 32.35 -13.41
C PRO A 117 -38.52 30.91 -13.15
N ALA A 118 -38.51 30.06 -14.17
CA ALA A 118 -38.87 28.65 -14.05
C ALA A 118 -37.82 27.86 -13.25
N ALA A 119 -36.53 28.10 -13.46
CA ALA A 119 -35.46 27.44 -12.72
C ALA A 119 -35.49 27.84 -11.23
N THR A 120 -35.69 29.14 -10.94
CA THR A 120 -35.84 29.62 -9.56
C THR A 120 -37.07 29.03 -8.86
N ARG A 121 -38.21 28.92 -9.55
CA ARG A 121 -39.41 28.28 -9.00
C ARG A 121 -39.19 26.80 -8.69
N ASN A 122 -38.60 26.06 -9.63
CA ASN A 122 -38.33 24.64 -9.46
C ASN A 122 -37.32 24.39 -8.33
N LEU A 123 -36.29 25.23 -8.20
CA LEU A 123 -35.32 25.15 -7.10
C LEU A 123 -36.01 25.39 -5.74
N ASN A 124 -36.86 26.41 -5.65
CA ASN A 124 -37.59 26.69 -4.41
C ASN A 124 -38.59 25.58 -4.04
N GLU A 125 -39.23 24.95 -5.02
CA GLU A 125 -40.08 23.77 -4.78
C GLU A 125 -39.25 22.58 -4.27
N LEU A 126 -38.10 22.29 -4.89
CA LEU A 126 -37.18 21.25 -4.44
C LEU A 126 -36.67 21.49 -3.02
N LEU A 127 -36.28 22.72 -2.69
CA LEU A 127 -35.85 23.08 -1.33
C LEU A 127 -36.97 22.87 -0.32
N ARG A 128 -38.22 23.23 -0.65
CA ARG A 128 -39.38 22.94 0.22
C ARG A 128 -39.67 21.45 0.39
N PHE A 129 -39.43 20.63 -0.63
CA PHE A 129 -39.54 19.18 -0.50
C PHE A 129 -38.45 18.58 0.40
N LEU A 130 -37.24 19.16 0.39
CA LEU A 130 -36.13 18.73 1.24
C LEU A 130 -36.29 19.18 2.70
N GLU A 131 -37.00 20.29 2.93
CA GLU A 131 -37.36 20.79 4.26
C GLU A 131 -38.53 20.01 4.90
N ASP A 132 -39.23 19.14 4.15
CA ASP A 132 -40.24 18.25 4.74
C ASP A 132 -39.56 17.22 5.66
N ASP A 133 -39.94 17.20 6.94
CA ASP A 133 -39.40 16.32 7.99
C ASP A 133 -39.42 14.83 7.62
N LYS A 134 -40.28 14.41 6.68
CA LYS A 134 -40.31 13.03 6.17
C LYS A 134 -39.16 12.70 5.23
N VAL A 135 -38.60 13.69 4.52
CA VAL A 135 -37.48 13.55 3.58
C VAL A 135 -36.13 13.71 4.30
N LEU A 136 -36.07 14.56 5.33
CA LEU A 136 -34.92 14.68 6.23
C LEU A 136 -34.48 13.34 6.83
N ILE A 137 -35.43 12.47 7.21
CA ILE A 137 -35.15 11.13 7.74
C ILE A 137 -34.42 10.22 6.73
N VAL A 138 -34.64 10.41 5.43
CA VAL A 138 -33.99 9.60 4.37
C VAL A 138 -32.59 10.13 4.04
N ILE A 139 -32.36 11.44 4.13
CA ILE A 139 -31.05 12.06 3.83
C ILE A 139 -30.02 11.74 4.92
N PHE A 140 -30.41 11.72 6.19
CA PHE A 140 -29.50 11.31 7.28
C PHE A 140 -29.12 9.82 7.26
N ALA A 141 -29.79 8.99 6.44
CA ALA A 141 -29.45 7.58 6.26
C ALA A 141 -28.50 7.30 5.08
N LEU A 142 -28.16 8.28 4.24
CA LEU A 142 -27.25 8.13 3.09
C LEU A 142 -26.26 9.29 2.97
N PRO A 143 -25.04 9.18 3.51
CA PRO A 143 -24.08 10.30 3.63
C PRO A 143 -23.28 10.58 2.34
N ARG A 144 -23.86 10.50 1.13
CA ARG A 144 -23.05 10.58 -0.13
C ARG A 144 -23.66 11.33 -1.32
N ILE A 145 -24.42 12.42 -1.12
CA ILE A 145 -24.92 13.20 -2.27
C ILE A 145 -24.53 14.69 -2.24
N ILE A 146 -24.04 15.23 -1.13
CA ILE A 146 -23.70 16.65 -1.02
C ILE A 146 -22.20 16.89 -1.24
N GLU A 147 -21.68 16.56 -2.42
CA GLU A 147 -20.35 17.03 -2.86
C GLU A 147 -20.31 17.51 -4.31
N VAL A 148 -21.47 17.61 -4.98
CA VAL A 148 -21.53 18.11 -6.37
C VAL A 148 -22.74 19.03 -6.54
N ILE A 149 -22.67 20.22 -5.94
CA ILE A 149 -23.35 21.43 -6.43
C ILE A 149 -22.40 22.61 -6.21
#